data_AF-A0A1I3XS54-F1
#
_entry.id   AF-A0A1I3XS54-F1
#
_cell.length_a   1.000
_cell.length_b   1.000
_cell.length_c   1.000
_cell.angle_alpha   90.00
_cell.angle_beta   90.00
_cell.angle_gamma   90.00
#
_symmetry.space_group_name_H-M   'P 1'
#
loop_
_entity.id
_entity.type
_entity.pdbx_description
1 polymer ?
#
loop_
_entity_poly.entity_id
_entity_poly.type
_entity_poly.pdbx_seq_one_letter_code
_entity_poly.pdbx_strand_id
1 'polypeptide(L)'
;MKLFKDWSHIVLKSTVFLVIPIALLMHFYYGIRFLEADALQWIVYLLYILLIYRWTIDIYRKIQKKVEVQSFSGLEQLITKYKWKVIERRVHRLIVRPRFDFPFNKLFNGKVEVIYANQQVTMIGQKYYVDILKKNLQGKNSFANGKIVTGLKIAFVLFILAAPVLQGRNLVWEWKVYQHNAAAESMSTVSGLDHNGLGNTVENTNNYGYAVENEDHVFYVEDSLNLVRTNQLFEQKTYLSEQTQGIGIDELNIVGEWLYYTRGEELIRSRFDGSEREIIYNLSYSSDIHIYENWIYFINFNEDSALYKMDLNGGQLQKMMDGEIQDLALYGEFLYVSHQNEAGQSVVERMTLDGQYTDVVLEASARALVKREDEYYYVGENDRLYRNQLNSSTHPELIIDERVAYYTIHENQLYYSPYQAEMGHEGKGIYQTDLSGAEPARKLSEDTIEGLFKIKSALLYNAVNEQSGESTVQQLDTETGESKTL
;
A
#
# COMPACT_ATOMS: atom_id res chain seq x y z
N MET A 1 -36.64 -29.98 -13.66
CA MET A 1 -35.90 -31.12 -13.06
C MET A 1 -35.14 -32.02 -14.05
N LYS A 2 -35.44 -32.05 -15.37
CA LYS A 2 -34.65 -32.83 -16.36
C LYS A 2 -33.31 -32.19 -16.77
N LEU A 3 -33.20 -30.85 -16.77
CA LEU A 3 -31.96 -30.12 -17.11
C LEU A 3 -30.84 -30.25 -16.06
N PHE A 4 -31.17 -30.47 -14.79
CA PHE A 4 -30.18 -30.63 -13.71
C PHE A 4 -29.49 -32.01 -13.72
N LYS A 5 -30.11 -33.03 -14.32
CA LYS A 5 -29.60 -34.41 -14.31
C LYS A 5 -28.42 -34.64 -15.28
N ASP A 6 -28.23 -33.75 -16.25
CA ASP A 6 -27.24 -33.93 -17.32
C ASP A 6 -25.82 -33.47 -16.94
N TRP A 7 -25.65 -32.65 -15.90
CA TRP A 7 -24.35 -32.04 -15.54
C TRP A 7 -23.77 -32.50 -14.21
N SER A 8 -24.57 -33.10 -13.34
CA SER A 8 -24.18 -33.47 -11.97
C SER A 8 -22.96 -34.40 -11.93
N HIS A 9 -22.88 -35.34 -12.86
CA HIS A 9 -21.75 -36.26 -12.96
C HIS A 9 -20.46 -35.57 -13.44
N ILE A 10 -20.56 -34.48 -14.21
CA ILE A 10 -19.40 -33.67 -14.63
C ILE A 10 -18.92 -32.87 -13.44
N VAL A 11 -19.83 -32.20 -12.71
CA VAL A 11 -19.52 -31.45 -11.49
C VAL A 11 -18.81 -32.36 -10.47
N LEU A 12 -19.38 -33.52 -10.14
CA LEU A 12 -18.80 -34.47 -9.19
C LEU A 12 -17.37 -34.87 -9.58
N LYS A 13 -17.14 -35.18 -10.86
CA LYS A 13 -15.81 -35.53 -11.36
C LYS A 13 -14.85 -34.33 -11.30
N SER A 14 -15.31 -33.13 -11.63
CA SER A 14 -14.53 -31.91 -11.50
C SER A 14 -14.16 -31.64 -10.04
N THR A 15 -15.06 -31.89 -9.08
CA THR A 15 -14.77 -31.76 -7.65
C THR A 15 -13.65 -32.71 -7.23
N VAL A 16 -13.79 -34.01 -7.53
CA VAL A 16 -12.85 -35.05 -7.09
C VAL A 16 -11.50 -34.93 -7.77
N PHE A 17 -11.46 -34.64 -9.07
CA PHE A 17 -10.23 -34.73 -9.85
C PHE A 17 -9.57 -33.38 -10.15
N LEU A 18 -10.23 -32.26 -9.85
CA LEU A 18 -9.67 -30.92 -10.07
C LEU A 18 -9.75 -30.08 -8.80
N VAL A 19 -10.93 -29.87 -8.22
CA VAL A 19 -11.10 -28.95 -7.08
C VAL A 19 -10.34 -29.45 -5.84
N ILE A 20 -10.54 -30.71 -5.43
CA ILE A 20 -9.86 -31.27 -4.24
C ILE A 20 -8.33 -31.30 -4.40
N PRO A 21 -7.76 -31.82 -5.51
CA PRO A 21 -6.31 -31.80 -5.71
C PRO A 21 -5.71 -30.39 -5.73
N ILE A 22 -6.40 -29.41 -6.33
CA ILE A 22 -5.97 -28.01 -6.33
C ILE A 22 -5.99 -27.46 -4.90
N ALA A 23 -7.07 -27.71 -4.14
CA ALA A 23 -7.17 -27.28 -2.74
C ALA A 23 -6.10 -27.93 -1.85
N LEU A 24 -5.79 -29.21 -2.06
CA LEU A 24 -4.71 -29.89 -1.33
C LEU A 24 -3.33 -29.31 -1.68
N LEU A 25 -3.05 -29.06 -2.96
CA LEU A 25 -1.80 -28.38 -3.37
C LEU A 25 -1.69 -26.99 -2.77
N MET A 26 -2.80 -26.24 -2.75
CA MET A 26 -2.90 -24.95 -2.08
C MET A 26 -2.58 -25.04 -0.58
N HIS A 27 -3.14 -26.03 0.11
CA HIS A 27 -2.88 -26.25 1.52
C HIS A 27 -1.40 -26.61 1.80
N PHE A 28 -0.88 -27.61 1.08
CA PHE A 28 0.45 -28.16 1.36
C PHE A 28 1.60 -27.25 0.92
N TYR A 29 1.45 -26.56 -0.22
CA TYR A 29 2.55 -25.77 -0.78
C TYR A 29 2.48 -24.30 -0.35
N TYR A 30 1.28 -23.77 -0.13
CA TYR A 30 1.06 -22.36 0.17
C TYR A 30 0.51 -22.10 1.58
N GLY A 31 0.36 -23.15 2.40
CA GLY A 31 -0.05 -23.01 3.79
C GLY A 31 -1.50 -22.52 3.99
N ILE A 32 -2.34 -22.54 2.95
CA ILE A 32 -3.71 -22.04 3.03
C ILE A 32 -4.51 -22.87 4.03
N ARG A 33 -5.04 -22.20 5.06
CA ARG A 33 -5.93 -22.78 6.06
C ARG A 33 -7.37 -22.47 5.72
N PHE A 34 -7.95 -23.27 4.83
CA PHE A 34 -9.32 -23.08 4.36
C PHE A 34 -10.36 -22.96 5.49
N LEU A 35 -10.14 -23.63 6.62
CA LEU A 35 -11.04 -23.58 7.78
C LEU A 35 -10.98 -22.25 8.56
N GLU A 36 -9.93 -21.46 8.36
CA GLU A 36 -9.70 -20.16 9.00
C GLU A 36 -9.95 -18.99 8.04
N ALA A 37 -10.42 -19.27 6.81
CA ALA A 37 -10.62 -18.26 5.79
C ALA A 37 -11.80 -17.31 6.09
N ASP A 38 -11.62 -16.03 5.78
CA ASP A 38 -12.66 -15.00 5.95
C ASP A 38 -13.75 -15.07 4.85
N ALA A 39 -14.82 -14.28 5.01
CA ALA A 39 -15.95 -14.29 4.08
C ALA A 39 -15.57 -13.90 2.65
N LEU A 40 -14.64 -12.97 2.46
CA LEU A 40 -14.21 -12.50 1.14
C LEU A 40 -13.37 -13.58 0.44
N GLN A 41 -12.48 -14.23 1.18
CA GLN A 41 -11.70 -15.37 0.72
C GLN A 41 -12.61 -16.53 0.30
N TRP A 42 -13.65 -16.84 1.09
CA TRP A 42 -14.64 -17.84 0.72
C TRP A 42 -15.43 -17.48 -0.54
N ILE A 43 -15.79 -16.21 -0.75
CA ILE A 43 -16.42 -15.74 -1.99
C ILE A 43 -15.50 -16.00 -3.18
N VAL A 44 -14.22 -15.66 -3.05
CA VAL A 44 -13.20 -15.87 -4.09
C VAL A 44 -13.05 -17.37 -4.40
N TYR A 45 -12.97 -18.24 -3.39
CA TYR A 45 -12.91 -19.69 -3.58
C TYR A 45 -14.15 -20.24 -4.29
N LEU A 46 -15.35 -19.78 -3.90
CA LEU A 46 -16.59 -20.17 -4.55
C LEU A 46 -16.64 -19.72 -6.01
N LEU A 47 -16.16 -18.52 -6.33
CA LEU A 47 -16.06 -18.04 -7.71
C LEU A 47 -15.13 -18.92 -8.55
N TYR A 48 -13.96 -19.32 -8.03
CA TYR A 48 -13.07 -20.25 -8.72
C TYR A 48 -13.72 -21.61 -8.97
N ILE A 49 -14.40 -22.17 -7.96
CA ILE A 49 -15.12 -23.44 -8.08
C ILE A 49 -16.22 -23.34 -9.16
N LEU A 50 -16.99 -22.25 -9.17
CA LEU A 50 -18.04 -22.01 -10.16
C LEU A 50 -17.47 -21.86 -11.58
N LEU A 51 -16.33 -21.19 -11.74
CA LEU A 51 -15.64 -21.08 -13.03
C LEU A 51 -15.18 -22.46 -13.52
N ILE A 52 -14.58 -23.28 -12.66
CA ILE A 52 -14.17 -24.66 -12.97
C ILE A 52 -15.39 -25.48 -13.40
N TYR A 53 -16.51 -25.39 -12.67
CA TYR A 53 -17.73 -26.11 -13.03
C TYR A 53 -18.31 -25.63 -14.36
N ARG A 54 -18.47 -24.32 -14.56
CA ARG A 54 -18.98 -23.76 -15.82
C ARG A 54 -18.13 -24.20 -17.01
N TRP A 55 -16.81 -24.15 -16.85
CA TRP A 55 -15.84 -24.54 -17.88
C TRP A 55 -15.90 -26.04 -18.20
N THR A 56 -15.83 -26.90 -17.19
CA THR A 56 -15.89 -28.36 -17.39
C THR A 56 -17.24 -28.83 -17.94
N ILE A 57 -18.33 -28.17 -17.51
CA ILE A 57 -19.66 -28.35 -18.09
C ILE A 57 -19.62 -28.04 -19.57
N ASP A 58 -19.15 -26.86 -20.00
CA ASP A 58 -19.16 -26.50 -21.42
C ASP A 58 -18.36 -27.49 -22.28
N ILE A 59 -17.22 -27.99 -21.79
CA ILE A 59 -16.35 -28.92 -22.52
C ILE A 59 -16.92 -30.34 -22.59
N TYR A 60 -17.36 -30.91 -21.47
CA TYR A 60 -17.69 -32.34 -21.36
C TYR A 60 -19.17 -32.67 -21.51
N ARG A 61 -19.95 -31.63 -21.71
CA ARG A 61 -21.28 -31.60 -22.30
C ARG A 61 -21.58 -32.65 -23.32
N LYS A 62 -22.56 -33.51 -23.03
CA LYS A 62 -23.06 -34.45 -24.01
C LYS A 62 -23.80 -33.70 -25.10
N ILE A 63 -23.40 -33.92 -26.36
CA ILE A 63 -24.05 -33.35 -27.54
C ILE A 63 -24.27 -34.46 -28.57
N GLN A 64 -25.17 -34.16 -29.50
CA GLN A 64 -25.38 -34.95 -30.71
C GLN A 64 -25.13 -34.06 -31.93
N LYS A 65 -24.35 -34.54 -32.91
CA LYS A 65 -24.12 -33.86 -34.19
C LYS A 65 -24.24 -34.84 -35.35
N LYS A 66 -24.82 -34.37 -36.45
CA LYS A 66 -24.91 -35.10 -37.72
C LYS A 66 -23.97 -34.48 -38.76
N VAL A 67 -23.32 -35.33 -39.55
CA VAL A 67 -22.40 -34.93 -40.63
C VAL A 67 -22.61 -35.84 -41.82
N GLU A 68 -22.70 -35.26 -43.02
CA GLU A 68 -22.74 -36.02 -44.27
C GLU A 68 -21.35 -36.49 -44.66
N VAL A 69 -21.23 -37.73 -45.10
CA VAL A 69 -19.97 -38.35 -45.53
C VAL A 69 -20.13 -38.95 -46.92
N GLN A 70 -19.13 -38.73 -47.78
CA GLN A 70 -19.15 -39.21 -49.18
C GLN A 70 -19.09 -40.74 -49.29
N SER A 71 -18.43 -41.41 -48.34
CA SER A 71 -18.35 -42.87 -48.27
C SER A 71 -18.16 -43.34 -46.83
N PHE A 72 -18.70 -44.53 -46.55
CA PHE A 72 -18.43 -45.26 -45.31
C PHE A 72 -17.17 -46.14 -45.40
N SER A 73 -16.65 -46.40 -46.60
CA SER A 73 -15.41 -47.15 -46.79
C SER A 73 -14.22 -46.34 -46.25
N GLY A 74 -13.44 -46.95 -45.35
CA GLY A 74 -12.27 -46.29 -44.75
C GLY A 74 -12.56 -45.35 -43.57
N LEU A 75 -13.81 -45.21 -43.11
CA LEU A 75 -14.17 -44.39 -41.94
C LEU A 75 -13.34 -44.76 -40.70
N GLU A 76 -13.11 -46.06 -40.48
CA GLU A 76 -12.29 -46.57 -39.38
C GLU A 76 -10.81 -46.19 -39.50
N GLN A 77 -10.28 -46.22 -40.72
CA GLN A 77 -8.90 -45.83 -41.01
C GLN A 77 -8.71 -44.33 -40.77
N LEU A 78 -9.68 -43.51 -41.18
CA LEU A 78 -9.70 -42.07 -40.90
C LEU A 78 -9.73 -41.79 -39.39
N ILE A 79 -10.59 -42.48 -38.64
CA ILE A 79 -10.69 -42.34 -37.18
C ILE A 79 -9.35 -42.71 -36.51
N THR A 80 -8.80 -43.87 -36.86
CA THR A 80 -7.56 -44.39 -36.26
C THR A 80 -6.35 -43.51 -36.60
N LYS A 81 -6.30 -42.96 -37.82
CA LYS A 81 -5.25 -42.00 -38.26
C LYS A 81 -5.13 -40.79 -37.32
N TYR A 82 -6.24 -40.31 -36.75
CA TYR A 82 -6.25 -39.16 -35.84
C TYR A 82 -6.29 -39.56 -34.36
N LYS A 83 -5.50 -40.55 -33.93
CA LYS A 83 -5.31 -40.94 -32.52
C LYS A 83 -6.60 -41.31 -31.77
N TRP A 84 -7.57 -41.94 -32.44
CA TRP A 84 -8.72 -42.55 -31.78
C TRP A 84 -8.54 -44.07 -31.63
N LYS A 85 -9.12 -44.63 -30.56
CA LYS A 85 -9.22 -46.09 -30.35
C LYS A 85 -10.66 -46.52 -30.54
N VAL A 86 -10.90 -47.49 -31.42
CA VAL A 86 -12.20 -48.19 -31.48
C VAL A 86 -12.31 -49.11 -30.27
N ILE A 87 -13.41 -48.99 -29.52
CA ILE A 87 -13.72 -49.79 -28.32
C ILE A 87 -14.74 -50.87 -28.62
N GLU A 88 -15.78 -50.55 -29.39
CA GLU A 88 -16.86 -51.48 -29.73
C GLU A 88 -17.26 -51.29 -31.19
N ARG A 89 -17.57 -52.39 -31.88
CA ARG A 89 -17.98 -52.43 -33.29
C ARG A 89 -19.28 -53.22 -33.46
N ARG A 90 -20.24 -52.63 -34.14
CA ARG A 90 -21.45 -53.26 -34.68
C ARG A 90 -21.72 -52.74 -36.10
N VAL A 91 -22.64 -53.39 -36.83
CA VAL A 91 -22.86 -53.16 -38.28
C VAL A 91 -23.07 -51.69 -38.66
N HIS A 92 -23.77 -50.90 -37.84
CA HIS A 92 -24.05 -49.47 -38.08
C HIS A 92 -23.61 -48.55 -36.93
N ARG A 93 -22.77 -49.06 -36.03
CA ARG A 93 -22.42 -48.38 -34.76
C ARG A 93 -20.98 -48.66 -34.37
N LEU A 94 -20.25 -47.60 -34.05
CA LEU A 94 -18.90 -47.63 -33.50
C LEU A 94 -18.85 -46.83 -32.20
N ILE A 95 -18.10 -47.32 -31.22
CA ILE A 95 -17.75 -46.53 -30.03
C ILE A 95 -16.26 -46.26 -30.08
N VAL A 96 -15.89 -44.98 -30.10
CA VAL A 96 -14.49 -44.54 -30.19
C VAL A 96 -14.08 -43.74 -28.96
N ARG A 97 -12.82 -43.84 -28.56
CA ARG A 97 -12.24 -43.09 -27.45
C ARG A 97 -10.98 -42.35 -27.90
N PRO A 98 -10.80 -41.09 -27.50
CA PRO A 98 -9.61 -40.34 -27.83
C PRO A 98 -8.39 -40.91 -27.08
N ARG A 99 -7.28 -41.13 -27.78
CA ARG A 99 -5.97 -41.43 -27.18
C ARG A 99 -5.18 -40.16 -26.84
N PHE A 100 -5.69 -39.00 -27.22
CA PHE A 100 -5.23 -37.68 -26.82
C PHE A 100 -6.00 -37.20 -25.58
N ASP A 101 -5.59 -36.06 -25.01
CA ASP A 101 -6.22 -35.44 -23.82
C ASP A 101 -6.12 -36.32 -22.56
N PHE A 102 -5.01 -37.04 -22.38
CA PHE A 102 -4.70 -37.73 -21.12
C PHE A 102 -4.28 -36.70 -20.04
N PRO A 103 -4.75 -36.81 -18.78
CA PRO A 103 -5.60 -37.88 -18.22
C PRO A 103 -7.12 -37.66 -18.35
N PHE A 104 -7.56 -36.49 -18.85
CA PHE A 104 -8.97 -36.09 -18.90
C PHE A 104 -9.88 -37.03 -19.69
N ASN A 105 -9.36 -37.63 -20.76
CA ASN A 105 -10.04 -38.67 -21.53
C ASN A 105 -10.49 -39.86 -20.68
N LYS A 106 -9.76 -40.19 -19.61
CA LYS A 106 -10.08 -41.26 -18.68
C LYS A 106 -11.01 -40.76 -17.58
N LEU A 107 -10.68 -39.62 -16.97
CA LEU A 107 -11.43 -39.01 -15.87
C LEU A 107 -12.90 -38.74 -16.27
N PHE A 108 -13.11 -38.11 -17.41
CA PHE A 108 -14.45 -37.75 -17.90
C PHE A 108 -15.11 -38.85 -18.74
N ASN A 109 -14.55 -40.06 -18.76
CA ASN A 109 -15.03 -41.19 -19.58
C ASN A 109 -15.26 -40.78 -21.05
N GLY A 110 -14.22 -40.22 -21.67
CA GLY A 110 -14.25 -39.76 -23.05
C GLY A 110 -14.58 -40.92 -24.00
N LYS A 111 -15.78 -40.84 -24.59
CA LYS A 111 -16.27 -41.78 -25.59
C LYS A 111 -17.20 -41.03 -26.54
N VAL A 112 -17.08 -41.31 -27.82
CA VAL A 112 -18.03 -40.86 -28.84
C VAL A 112 -18.64 -42.10 -29.48
N GLU A 113 -19.95 -42.17 -29.41
CA GLU A 113 -20.74 -43.13 -30.16
C GLU A 113 -20.99 -42.56 -31.56
N VAL A 114 -20.71 -43.36 -32.57
CA VAL A 114 -20.77 -43.01 -33.99
C VAL A 114 -21.73 -43.98 -34.66
N ILE A 115 -22.89 -43.48 -35.06
CA ILE A 115 -23.93 -44.24 -35.75
C ILE A 115 -23.93 -43.79 -37.21
N TYR A 116 -23.86 -44.72 -38.15
CA TYR A 116 -23.80 -44.38 -39.57
C TYR A 116 -24.88 -45.10 -40.39
N ALA A 117 -25.67 -44.32 -41.11
CA ALA A 117 -26.77 -44.77 -41.95
C ALA A 117 -27.05 -43.73 -43.06
N ASN A 118 -27.45 -44.16 -44.26
CA ASN A 118 -27.89 -43.26 -45.35
C ASN A 118 -26.93 -42.09 -45.65
N GLN A 119 -25.63 -42.38 -45.84
CA GLN A 119 -24.55 -41.39 -46.05
C GLN A 119 -24.40 -40.33 -44.93
N GLN A 120 -25.03 -40.54 -43.78
CA GLN A 120 -24.94 -39.67 -42.61
C GLN A 120 -24.26 -40.37 -41.44
N VAL A 121 -23.44 -39.61 -40.71
CA VAL A 121 -22.80 -40.02 -39.47
C VAL A 121 -23.37 -39.17 -38.32
N THR A 122 -24.02 -39.83 -37.37
CA THR A 122 -24.48 -39.25 -36.11
C THR A 122 -23.46 -39.54 -35.02
N MET A 123 -22.91 -38.50 -34.41
CA MET A 123 -21.97 -38.59 -33.30
C MET A 123 -22.64 -38.16 -32.00
N ILE A 124 -22.55 -38.99 -30.97
CA ILE A 124 -23.12 -38.75 -29.64
C ILE A 124 -22.01 -38.92 -28.61
N GLY A 125 -21.68 -37.87 -27.87
CA GLY A 125 -20.58 -37.90 -26.92
C GLY A 125 -20.30 -36.53 -26.32
N GLN A 126 -19.20 -36.39 -25.59
CA GLN A 126 -18.81 -35.10 -25.03
C GLN A 126 -18.46 -34.09 -26.14
N LYS A 127 -18.86 -32.83 -25.98
CA LYS A 127 -18.79 -31.74 -26.97
C LYS A 127 -17.41 -31.62 -27.56
N TYR A 128 -16.39 -31.51 -26.71
CA TYR A 128 -15.00 -31.42 -27.14
C TYR A 128 -14.58 -32.56 -28.07
N TYR A 129 -14.91 -33.80 -27.71
CA TYR A 129 -14.56 -34.99 -28.48
C TYR A 129 -15.37 -35.11 -29.78
N VAL A 130 -16.66 -34.80 -29.74
CA VAL A 130 -17.54 -34.78 -30.93
C VAL A 130 -17.08 -33.71 -31.93
N ASP A 131 -16.67 -32.53 -31.45
CA ASP A 131 -16.20 -31.43 -32.30
C ASP A 131 -14.86 -31.75 -32.98
N ILE A 132 -13.95 -32.42 -32.26
CA ILE A 132 -12.71 -32.92 -32.83
C ILE A 132 -12.99 -34.02 -33.85
N LEU A 133 -13.84 -34.99 -33.52
CA LEU A 133 -14.17 -36.09 -34.41
C LEU A 133 -14.81 -35.58 -35.70
N LYS A 134 -15.72 -34.59 -35.62
CA LYS A 134 -16.28 -33.91 -36.79
C LYS A 134 -15.20 -33.33 -37.69
N LYS A 135 -14.23 -32.60 -37.14
CA LYS A 135 -13.13 -32.01 -37.92
C LYS A 135 -12.27 -33.07 -38.59
N ASN A 136 -11.97 -34.15 -37.86
CA ASN A 136 -11.19 -35.28 -38.38
C ASN A 136 -11.90 -35.99 -39.55
N LEU A 137 -13.23 -36.16 -39.46
CA LEU A 137 -14.04 -36.72 -40.55
C LEU A 137 -14.06 -35.83 -41.80
N GLN A 138 -13.85 -34.53 -41.65
CA GLN A 138 -13.72 -33.56 -42.75
C GLN A 138 -12.27 -33.44 -43.27
N GLY A 139 -11.37 -34.36 -42.88
CA GLY A 139 -9.95 -34.36 -43.29
C GLY A 139 -9.10 -33.26 -42.66
N LYS A 140 -9.65 -32.44 -41.77
CA LYS A 140 -8.92 -31.36 -41.11
C LYS A 140 -8.16 -31.89 -39.90
N ASN A 141 -6.84 -31.67 -39.87
CA ASN A 141 -6.02 -32.07 -38.74
C ASN A 141 -6.26 -31.13 -37.55
N SER A 142 -7.11 -31.51 -36.60
CA SER A 142 -7.56 -30.60 -35.53
C SER A 142 -6.58 -30.45 -34.35
N PHE A 143 -5.43 -31.15 -34.37
CA PHE A 143 -4.50 -31.19 -33.24
C PHE A 143 -3.80 -29.85 -32.94
N ALA A 144 -3.76 -28.91 -33.89
CA ALA A 144 -3.19 -27.58 -33.68
C ALA A 144 -3.93 -26.78 -32.58
N ASN A 145 -5.25 -26.93 -32.46
CA ASN A 145 -6.04 -26.28 -31.41
C ASN A 145 -5.99 -27.01 -30.06
N GLY A 146 -5.52 -28.25 -30.02
CA GLY A 146 -5.36 -29.03 -28.79
C GLY A 146 -4.23 -28.52 -27.90
N LYS A 147 -3.14 -27.99 -28.49
CA LYS A 147 -2.05 -27.35 -27.74
C LYS A 147 -2.48 -26.04 -27.09
N ILE A 148 -3.31 -25.24 -27.78
CA ILE A 148 -3.84 -23.97 -27.25
C ILE A 148 -4.76 -24.22 -26.06
N VAL A 149 -5.65 -25.20 -26.16
CA VAL A 149 -6.53 -25.59 -25.04
C VAL A 149 -5.71 -26.19 -23.88
N THR A 150 -4.60 -26.90 -24.15
CA THR A 150 -3.70 -27.42 -23.12
C THR A 150 -2.82 -26.34 -22.48
N GLY A 151 -2.40 -25.34 -23.24
CA GLY A 151 -1.67 -24.17 -22.74
C GLY A 151 -2.57 -23.26 -21.89
N LEU A 152 -3.81 -23.00 -22.32
CA LEU A 152 -4.82 -22.31 -21.51
C LEU A 152 -5.17 -23.10 -20.23
N LYS A 153 -5.19 -24.44 -20.29
CA LYS A 153 -5.37 -25.31 -19.11
C LYS A 153 -4.24 -25.12 -18.08
N ILE A 154 -2.99 -25.00 -18.52
CA ILE A 154 -1.84 -24.81 -17.62
C ILE A 154 -1.79 -23.38 -17.10
N ALA A 155 -2.01 -22.38 -17.95
CA ALA A 155 -2.03 -20.96 -17.56
C ALA A 155 -3.15 -20.66 -16.55
N PHE A 156 -4.33 -21.26 -16.71
CA PHE A 156 -5.44 -21.09 -15.77
C PHE A 156 -5.17 -21.76 -14.42
N VAL A 157 -4.55 -22.95 -14.41
CA VAL A 157 -4.13 -23.61 -13.16
C VAL A 157 -3.01 -22.82 -12.48
N LEU A 158 -2.03 -22.30 -13.21
CA LEU A 158 -0.97 -21.44 -12.68
C LEU A 158 -1.52 -20.12 -12.13
N PHE A 159 -2.49 -19.50 -12.81
CA PHE A 159 -3.17 -18.30 -12.33
C PHE A 159 -3.92 -18.54 -11.01
N ILE A 160 -4.61 -19.68 -10.90
CA ILE A 160 -5.31 -20.09 -9.67
C ILE A 160 -4.32 -20.43 -8.55
N LEU A 161 -3.20 -21.07 -8.86
CA LEU A 161 -2.14 -21.36 -7.89
C LEU A 161 -1.39 -20.09 -7.44
N ALA A 162 -1.31 -19.08 -8.29
CA ALA A 162 -0.68 -17.79 -7.99
C ALA A 162 -1.60 -16.81 -7.24
N ALA A 163 -2.94 -16.98 -7.33
CA ALA A 163 -3.88 -16.03 -6.72
C ALA A 163 -3.75 -15.89 -5.18
N PRO A 164 -3.53 -16.95 -4.40
CA PRO A 164 -3.26 -16.83 -2.96
C PRO A 164 -1.90 -16.20 -2.64
N VAL A 165 -0.91 -16.39 -3.52
CA VAL A 165 0.42 -15.74 -3.42
C VAL A 165 0.29 -14.23 -3.59
N LEU A 166 -0.63 -13.77 -4.46
CA LEU A 166 -0.93 -12.35 -4.62
C LEU A 166 -1.58 -11.72 -3.37
N GLN A 167 -2.34 -12.48 -2.59
CA GLN A 167 -3.02 -11.98 -1.40
C GLN A 167 -2.24 -12.16 -0.09
N GLY A 168 -1.35 -13.16 0.00
CA GLY A 168 -0.72 -13.57 1.27
C GLY A 168 0.71 -13.07 1.53
N ARG A 169 1.27 -12.21 0.66
CA ARG A 169 2.67 -11.73 0.77
C ARG A 169 2.88 -10.30 0.27
N ASN A 170 1.96 -9.38 0.55
CA ASN A 170 2.04 -7.96 0.15
C ASN A 170 2.38 -7.74 -1.35
N LEU A 171 2.22 -8.74 -2.24
CA LEU A 171 2.66 -8.65 -3.63
C LEU A 171 1.86 -7.63 -4.42
N VAL A 172 0.61 -7.38 -4.03
CA VAL A 172 -0.19 -6.27 -4.58
C VAL A 172 0.47 -4.95 -4.25
N TRP A 173 0.96 -4.79 -3.02
CA TRP A 173 1.70 -3.60 -2.60
C TRP A 173 3.04 -3.49 -3.32
N GLU A 174 3.86 -4.55 -3.35
CA GLU A 174 5.12 -4.57 -4.11
C GLU A 174 4.91 -4.25 -5.59
N TRP A 175 3.81 -4.73 -6.19
CA TRP A 175 3.45 -4.41 -7.56
C TRP A 175 3.07 -2.93 -7.72
N LYS A 176 2.31 -2.35 -6.78
CA LYS A 176 2.03 -0.90 -6.77
C LYS A 176 3.32 -0.09 -6.68
N VAL A 177 4.24 -0.47 -5.79
CA VAL A 177 5.56 0.15 -5.64
C VAL A 177 6.38 0.03 -6.93
N TYR A 178 6.37 -1.14 -7.57
CA TYR A 178 7.03 -1.33 -8.87
C TYR A 178 6.45 -0.41 -9.96
N GLN A 179 5.12 -0.33 -10.07
CA GLN A 179 4.46 0.55 -11.05
C GLN A 179 4.75 2.03 -10.77
N HIS A 180 4.76 2.40 -9.49
CA HIS A 180 5.09 3.74 -9.03
C HIS A 180 6.52 4.14 -9.43
N ASN A 181 7.52 3.32 -9.09
CA ASN A 181 8.91 3.56 -9.46
C ASN A 181 9.10 3.65 -10.98
N ALA A 182 8.44 2.78 -11.75
CA ALA A 182 8.51 2.82 -13.21
C ALA A 182 7.88 4.09 -13.81
N ALA A 183 6.87 4.68 -13.16
CA ALA A 183 6.29 5.95 -13.59
C ALA A 183 7.20 7.14 -13.25
N ALA A 184 7.83 7.12 -12.07
CA ALA A 184 8.73 8.18 -11.60
C ALA A 184 9.99 8.36 -12.48
N GLU A 185 10.50 7.30 -13.11
CA GLU A 185 11.62 7.38 -14.07
C GLU A 185 11.37 8.33 -15.26
N SER A 186 10.11 8.68 -15.53
CA SER A 186 9.72 9.60 -16.60
C SER A 186 9.57 11.07 -16.17
N MET A 187 9.78 11.38 -14.89
CA MET A 187 9.55 12.70 -14.30
C MET A 187 10.80 13.61 -14.35
N SER A 188 10.57 14.91 -14.14
CA SER A 188 11.63 15.92 -14.07
C SER A 188 12.61 15.60 -12.94
N THR A 189 13.92 15.65 -13.21
CA THR A 189 14.95 15.31 -12.22
C THR A 189 15.32 16.51 -11.37
N VAL A 190 15.02 16.43 -10.08
CA VAL A 190 15.57 17.29 -9.04
C VAL A 190 16.76 16.56 -8.41
N SER A 191 17.91 17.21 -8.40
CA SER A 191 19.08 16.76 -7.66
C SER A 191 19.34 17.74 -6.53
N GLY A 192 19.29 17.27 -5.28
CA GLY A 192 19.66 18.02 -4.07
C GLY A 192 21.16 18.26 -3.92
N LEU A 193 21.94 18.15 -5.01
CA LEU A 193 23.41 18.17 -5.01
C LEU A 193 24.04 19.49 -4.53
N ASP A 194 23.26 20.56 -4.36
CA ASP A 194 23.73 21.86 -3.86
C ASP A 194 23.20 22.21 -2.44
N HIS A 195 22.50 21.28 -1.77
CA HIS A 195 21.86 21.58 -0.48
C HIS A 195 22.28 20.58 0.61
N ASN A 196 23.22 21.03 1.46
CA ASN A 196 23.47 20.41 2.77
C ASN A 196 22.38 20.89 3.73
N GLY A 197 21.25 20.20 3.82
CA GLY A 197 20.19 20.63 4.72
C GLY A 197 19.03 19.65 4.87
N LEU A 198 18.33 19.77 5.99
CA LEU A 198 17.02 19.16 6.20
C LEU A 198 15.97 19.95 5.43
N GLY A 199 14.93 19.27 4.94
CA GLY A 199 13.80 19.92 4.27
C GLY A 199 12.96 20.79 5.20
N ASN A 200 12.84 20.41 6.46
CA ASN A 200 12.27 21.20 7.55
C ASN A 200 13.03 20.88 8.85
N THR A 201 12.76 21.60 9.93
CA THR A 201 13.26 21.20 11.24
C THR A 201 12.48 19.99 11.76
N VAL A 202 13.16 19.11 12.51
CA VAL A 202 12.51 17.95 13.13
C VAL A 202 11.39 18.40 14.06
N GLU A 203 11.60 19.49 14.80
CA GLU A 203 10.58 20.08 15.67
C GLU A 203 9.33 20.47 14.88
N ASN A 204 9.45 21.07 13.69
CA ASN A 204 8.28 21.42 12.89
C ASN A 204 7.56 20.17 12.37
N THR A 205 8.30 19.18 11.84
CA THR A 205 7.73 17.89 11.40
C THR A 205 6.97 17.21 12.54
N ASN A 206 7.55 17.15 13.74
CA ASN A 206 6.93 16.59 14.95
C ASN A 206 5.64 17.33 15.37
N ASN A 207 5.46 18.57 14.90
CA ASN A 207 4.28 19.39 15.14
C ASN A 207 3.38 19.48 13.89
N TYR A 208 3.38 18.47 13.00
CA TYR A 208 2.60 18.37 11.74
C TYR A 208 3.10 19.22 10.56
N GLY A 209 4.19 19.96 10.73
CA GLY A 209 4.90 20.60 9.62
C GLY A 209 4.14 21.73 8.91
N TYR A 210 3.25 22.48 9.57
CA TYR A 210 2.51 23.58 8.92
C TYR A 210 3.32 24.83 8.59
N ALA A 211 4.61 24.88 8.95
CA ALA A 211 5.48 25.97 8.55
C ALA A 211 6.89 25.49 8.20
N VAL A 212 7.51 26.18 7.25
CA VAL A 212 8.89 25.98 6.83
C VAL A 212 9.45 27.29 6.25
N GLU A 213 10.74 27.53 6.38
CA GLU A 213 11.37 28.75 5.87
C GLU A 213 12.70 28.47 5.17
N ASN A 214 13.08 29.37 4.26
CA ASN A 214 14.45 29.52 3.78
C ASN A 214 14.95 30.94 4.08
N GLU A 215 16.11 31.31 3.53
CA GLU A 215 16.69 32.64 3.75
C GLU A 215 15.78 33.81 3.33
N ASP A 216 14.90 33.60 2.35
CA ASP A 216 14.11 34.66 1.72
C ASP A 216 12.62 34.62 2.11
N HIS A 217 12.07 33.43 2.33
CA HIS A 217 10.63 33.17 2.41
C HIS A 217 10.24 32.33 3.62
N VAL A 218 9.03 32.59 4.11
CA VAL A 218 8.31 31.71 5.04
C VAL A 218 7.09 31.16 4.31
N PHE A 219 6.94 29.84 4.35
CA PHE A 219 5.78 29.11 3.86
C PHE A 219 5.00 28.58 5.05
N TYR A 220 3.68 28.72 5.02
CA TYR A 220 2.83 28.18 6.08
C TYR A 220 1.45 27.77 5.56
N VAL A 221 0.76 26.93 6.33
CA VAL A 221 -0.61 26.50 6.06
C VAL A 221 -1.59 27.32 6.88
N GLU A 222 -2.56 27.94 6.22
CA GLU A 222 -3.65 28.72 6.80
C GLU A 222 -4.99 27.97 6.66
N ASP A 223 -5.83 28.02 7.71
CA ASP A 223 -7.11 27.30 7.82
C ASP A 223 -6.99 25.79 7.53
N SER A 224 -5.80 25.22 7.76
CA SER A 224 -5.41 23.85 7.39
C SER A 224 -5.49 23.52 5.89
N LEU A 225 -5.92 24.45 5.02
CA LEU A 225 -6.24 24.21 3.60
C LEU A 225 -5.34 24.98 2.62
N ASN A 226 -4.87 26.14 3.05
CA ASN A 226 -4.32 27.17 2.17
C ASN A 226 -2.81 27.25 2.33
N LEU A 227 -2.07 27.04 1.24
CA LEU A 227 -0.62 27.19 1.25
C LEU A 227 -0.27 28.63 0.95
N VAL A 228 0.41 29.27 1.90
CA VAL A 228 0.78 30.68 1.84
C VAL A 228 2.30 30.82 1.78
N ARG A 229 2.76 31.82 1.03
CA ARG A 229 4.15 32.29 1.01
C ARG A 229 4.20 33.77 1.40
N THR A 230 5.16 34.12 2.25
CA THR A 230 5.49 35.50 2.63
C THR A 230 7.01 35.71 2.59
N ASN A 231 7.47 36.95 2.73
CA ASN A 231 8.86 37.22 3.08
C ASN A 231 9.11 36.96 4.58
N GLN A 232 10.37 37.02 5.01
CA GLN A 232 10.79 36.85 6.42
C GLN A 232 10.15 37.83 7.44
N LEU A 233 9.55 38.92 6.96
CA LEU A 233 8.83 39.91 7.79
C LEU A 233 7.30 39.71 7.76
N PHE A 234 6.83 38.61 7.15
CA PHE A 234 5.42 38.33 6.90
C PHE A 234 4.70 39.39 6.06
N GLU A 235 5.46 40.10 5.23
CA GLU A 235 4.93 41.01 4.21
C GLU A 235 4.81 40.24 2.88
N GLN A 236 4.05 40.79 1.93
CA GLN A 236 3.88 40.24 0.58
C GLN A 236 3.22 38.83 0.54
N LYS A 237 2.21 38.63 1.39
CA LYS A 237 1.37 37.41 1.44
C LYS A 237 0.86 37.03 0.05
N THR A 238 1.15 35.81 -0.36
CA THR A 238 0.73 35.21 -1.63
C THR A 238 0.18 33.81 -1.38
N TYR A 239 -1.02 33.52 -1.85
CA TYR A 239 -1.57 32.17 -1.84
C TYR A 239 -1.02 31.37 -3.02
N LEU A 240 -0.32 30.27 -2.72
CA LEU A 240 0.14 29.31 -3.72
C LEU A 240 -0.93 28.25 -4.04
N SER A 241 -1.80 27.98 -3.06
CA SER A 241 -3.02 27.19 -3.22
C SER A 241 -4.08 27.73 -2.27
N GLU A 242 -5.26 28.08 -2.80
CA GLU A 242 -6.38 28.60 -2.02
C GLU A 242 -7.63 27.72 -2.24
N GLN A 243 -8.24 27.25 -1.16
CA GLN A 243 -9.42 26.41 -1.13
C GLN A 243 -10.31 26.79 0.04
N THR A 244 -11.63 26.72 -0.15
CA THR A 244 -12.60 26.99 0.91
C THR A 244 -13.04 25.74 1.65
N GLN A 245 -12.84 24.56 1.04
CA GLN A 245 -13.15 23.24 1.58
C GLN A 245 -12.24 22.22 0.90
N GLY A 246 -11.86 21.16 1.61
CA GLY A 246 -11.04 20.12 1.03
C GLY A 246 -10.34 19.27 2.07
N ILE A 247 -9.30 18.60 1.60
CA ILE A 247 -8.35 17.87 2.44
C ILE A 247 -7.23 18.84 2.80
N GLY A 248 -6.81 18.82 4.06
CA GLY A 248 -5.77 19.70 4.57
C GLY A 248 -4.40 19.50 3.93
N ILE A 249 -3.53 20.49 4.12
CA ILE A 249 -2.12 20.44 3.76
C ILE A 249 -1.29 20.28 5.02
N ASP A 250 -0.39 19.31 5.05
CA ASP A 250 0.51 19.06 6.19
C ASP A 250 1.96 18.87 5.69
N GLU A 251 2.90 18.66 6.61
CA GLU A 251 4.25 18.12 6.31
C GLU A 251 5.09 18.97 5.32
N LEU A 252 5.03 20.31 5.43
CA LEU A 252 5.78 21.20 4.56
C LEU A 252 7.30 20.95 4.67
N ASN A 253 7.99 20.86 3.54
CA ASN A 253 9.43 20.71 3.43
C ASN A 253 9.95 21.50 2.22
N ILE A 254 11.19 21.99 2.25
CA ILE A 254 11.82 22.70 1.13
C ILE A 254 13.10 22.01 0.66
N VAL A 255 13.33 21.95 -0.64
CA VAL A 255 14.63 21.54 -1.22
C VAL A 255 14.95 22.45 -2.39
N GLY A 256 15.94 23.31 -2.22
CA GLY A 256 16.24 24.35 -3.21
C GLY A 256 15.04 25.25 -3.46
N GLU A 257 14.56 25.30 -4.71
CA GLU A 257 13.38 26.08 -5.11
C GLU A 257 12.07 25.26 -5.15
N TRP A 258 12.09 24.06 -4.54
CA TRP A 258 10.93 23.18 -4.46
C TRP A 258 10.36 23.15 -3.06
N LEU A 259 9.03 23.21 -2.99
CA LEU A 259 8.26 22.93 -1.79
C LEU A 259 7.61 21.55 -1.94
N TYR A 260 7.75 20.72 -0.92
CA TYR A 260 7.12 19.41 -0.75
C TYR A 260 6.09 19.50 0.36
N TYR A 261 4.95 18.82 0.21
CA TYR A 261 3.88 18.82 1.20
C TYR A 261 2.90 17.67 0.96
N THR A 262 2.18 17.26 2.00
CA THR A 262 1.10 16.29 1.87
C THR A 262 -0.24 16.98 1.67
N ARG A 263 -1.15 16.29 1.00
CA ARG A 263 -2.58 16.58 0.99
C ARG A 263 -3.33 15.27 0.92
N GLY A 264 -3.74 14.75 2.08
CA GLY A 264 -4.32 13.42 2.19
C GLY A 264 -3.32 12.32 1.85
N GLU A 265 -3.65 11.47 0.89
CA GLU A 265 -2.75 10.40 0.42
C GLU A 265 -1.69 10.91 -0.57
N GLU A 266 -1.79 12.15 -1.04
CA GLU A 266 -0.86 12.72 -2.01
C GLU A 266 0.32 13.38 -1.29
N LEU A 267 1.55 12.98 -1.61
CA LEU A 267 2.75 13.78 -1.41
C LEU A 267 3.08 14.49 -2.72
N ILE A 268 3.11 15.81 -2.65
CA ILE A 268 3.15 16.72 -3.78
C ILE A 268 4.43 17.55 -3.69
N ARG A 269 4.99 17.93 -4.84
CA ARG A 269 5.96 19.02 -4.93
C ARG A 269 5.50 20.10 -5.89
N SER A 270 5.93 21.34 -5.65
CA SER A 270 5.72 22.47 -6.56
C SER A 270 6.82 23.52 -6.40
N ARG A 271 6.95 24.43 -7.36
CA ARG A 271 7.80 25.62 -7.23
C ARG A 271 7.23 26.60 -6.21
N PHE A 272 8.07 27.50 -5.72
CA PHE A 272 7.67 28.55 -4.78
C PHE A 272 6.68 29.59 -5.35
N ASP A 273 6.44 29.59 -6.65
CA ASP A 273 5.40 30.38 -7.31
C ASP A 273 4.11 29.59 -7.58
N GLY A 274 4.03 28.34 -7.10
CA GLY A 274 2.90 27.42 -7.30
C GLY A 274 2.89 26.70 -8.66
N SER A 275 3.86 26.98 -9.54
CA SER A 275 4.00 26.27 -10.81
C SER A 275 4.63 24.88 -10.65
N GLU A 276 4.63 24.09 -11.75
CA GLU A 276 5.23 22.75 -11.82
C GLU A 276 4.74 21.81 -10.69
N ARG A 277 3.46 21.91 -10.30
CA ARG A 277 2.87 21.03 -9.29
C ARG A 277 2.81 19.59 -9.81
N GLU A 278 3.46 18.68 -9.10
CA GLU A 278 3.56 17.25 -9.41
C GLU A 278 3.22 16.41 -8.18
N ILE A 279 2.43 15.35 -8.37
CA ILE A 279 2.23 14.32 -7.33
C ILE A 279 3.39 13.33 -7.46
N ILE A 280 4.22 13.22 -6.44
CA ILE A 280 5.39 12.34 -6.44
C ILE A 280 5.14 11.04 -5.68
N TYR A 281 4.06 10.96 -4.89
CA TYR A 281 3.61 9.73 -4.24
C TYR A 281 2.13 9.80 -3.89
N ASN A 282 1.39 8.70 -4.09
CA ASN A 282 -0.05 8.61 -3.84
C ASN A 282 -0.55 7.18 -3.57
N LEU A 283 0.29 6.33 -2.97
CA LEU A 283 -0.10 4.93 -2.71
C LEU A 283 -0.82 4.74 -1.36
N SER A 284 -0.60 5.65 -0.40
CA SER A 284 -1.20 5.66 0.95
C SER A 284 -0.95 7.01 1.63
N TYR A 285 -1.53 7.22 2.82
CA TYR A 285 -1.16 8.34 3.70
C TYR A 285 0.30 8.23 4.14
N SER A 286 0.95 9.38 4.24
CA SER A 286 2.34 9.53 4.71
C SER A 286 2.37 10.54 5.86
N SER A 287 3.15 10.26 6.90
CA SER A 287 3.45 11.21 7.99
C SER A 287 4.93 11.20 8.34
N ASP A 288 5.33 12.14 9.19
CA ASP A 288 6.68 12.35 9.67
C ASP A 288 7.67 12.46 8.50
N ILE A 289 7.38 13.38 7.59
CA ILE A 289 8.16 13.50 6.36
C ILE A 289 9.44 14.26 6.65
N HIS A 290 10.56 13.54 6.54
CA HIS A 290 11.90 14.09 6.64
C HIS A 290 12.60 14.03 5.30
N ILE A 291 13.10 15.17 4.82
CA ILE A 291 13.92 15.22 3.61
C ILE A 291 15.36 15.51 4.00
N TYR A 292 16.30 14.69 3.51
CA TYR A 292 17.73 14.90 3.68
C TYR A 292 18.47 14.58 2.38
N GLU A 293 19.24 15.56 1.90
CA GLU A 293 19.92 15.53 0.61
C GLU A 293 18.97 15.18 -0.56
N ASN A 294 19.04 13.94 -1.05
CA ASN A 294 18.30 13.45 -2.21
C ASN A 294 17.17 12.48 -1.85
N TRP A 295 16.88 12.31 -0.56
CA TRP A 295 15.99 11.27 -0.07
C TRP A 295 14.89 11.85 0.82
N ILE A 296 13.70 11.29 0.67
CA ILE A 296 12.52 11.52 1.49
C ILE A 296 12.32 10.26 2.32
N TYR A 297 12.24 10.41 3.64
CA TYR A 297 11.96 9.36 4.62
C TYR A 297 10.61 9.66 5.27
N PHE A 298 9.77 8.65 5.40
CA PHE A 298 8.40 8.84 5.90
C PHE A 298 7.79 7.55 6.42
N ILE A 299 6.81 7.70 7.31
CA ILE A 299 5.95 6.62 7.79
C ILE A 299 4.81 6.43 6.80
N ASN A 300 4.56 5.18 6.40
CA ASN A 300 3.53 4.81 5.45
C ASN A 300 2.42 4.02 6.14
N PHE A 301 1.20 4.57 6.21
CA PHE A 301 0.08 3.97 6.94
C PHE A 301 -0.51 2.70 6.30
N ASN A 302 -0.02 2.25 5.15
CA ASN A 302 -0.45 0.97 4.58
C ASN A 302 0.23 -0.22 5.26
N GLU A 303 -0.55 -1.25 5.62
CA GLU A 303 -0.04 -2.52 6.18
C GLU A 303 0.94 -2.29 7.34
N ASP A 304 0.43 -1.69 8.42
CA ASP A 304 1.05 -1.58 9.75
C ASP A 304 1.99 -0.39 10.01
N SER A 305 1.91 0.72 9.27
CA SER A 305 2.71 1.94 9.53
C SER A 305 4.22 1.79 9.32
N ALA A 306 4.64 1.13 8.24
CA ALA A 306 6.04 0.85 7.95
C ALA A 306 6.88 2.08 7.52
N LEU A 307 8.19 2.04 7.73
CA LEU A 307 9.14 3.08 7.30
C LEU A 307 9.55 2.89 5.84
N TYR A 308 9.43 3.95 5.04
CA TYR A 308 9.85 3.98 3.64
C TYR A 308 10.85 5.10 3.38
N LYS A 309 11.59 4.95 2.28
CA LYS A 309 12.26 6.05 1.61
C LYS A 309 12.06 6.05 0.11
N MET A 310 12.18 7.22 -0.50
CA MET A 310 12.20 7.42 -1.95
C MET A 310 13.06 8.62 -2.32
N ASP A 311 13.46 8.74 -3.57
CA ASP A 311 14.18 9.93 -4.03
C ASP A 311 13.25 11.15 -4.14
N LEU A 312 13.82 12.35 -4.29
CA LEU A 312 13.08 13.62 -4.43
C LEU A 312 12.08 13.65 -5.59
N ASN A 313 12.15 12.72 -6.53
CA ASN A 313 11.28 12.62 -7.71
C ASN A 313 10.18 11.57 -7.53
N GLY A 314 10.08 10.94 -6.36
CA GLY A 314 9.17 9.82 -6.12
C GLY A 314 9.68 8.49 -6.68
N GLY A 315 10.90 8.45 -7.22
CA GLY A 315 11.53 7.23 -7.69
C GLY A 315 12.17 6.45 -6.54
N GLN A 316 12.61 5.23 -6.84
CA GLN A 316 13.36 4.39 -5.88
C GLN A 316 12.65 4.20 -4.54
N LEU A 317 11.31 4.21 -4.53
CA LEU A 317 10.50 3.91 -3.36
C LEU A 317 10.85 2.50 -2.87
N GLN A 318 11.30 2.42 -1.63
CA GLN A 318 11.68 1.18 -0.97
C GLN A 318 11.33 1.21 0.51
N LYS A 319 10.92 0.06 1.02
CA LYS A 319 10.70 -0.14 2.45
C LYS A 319 12.05 -0.25 3.15
N MET A 320 12.20 0.43 4.28
CA MET A 320 13.38 0.35 5.15
C MET A 320 13.13 -0.54 6.37
N MET A 321 11.93 -0.48 6.94
CA MET A 321 11.56 -1.24 8.14
C MET A 321 10.09 -1.65 8.06
N ASP A 322 9.79 -2.90 8.44
CA ASP A 322 8.42 -3.37 8.64
C ASP A 322 7.90 -2.92 10.02
N GLY A 323 6.58 -2.80 10.18
CA GLY A 323 5.92 -2.76 11.49
C GLY A 323 5.40 -1.40 11.92
N GLU A 324 4.87 -1.40 13.16
CA GLU A 324 4.13 -0.32 13.85
C GLU A 324 5.04 0.87 14.23
N ILE A 325 5.56 1.59 13.24
CA ILE A 325 6.35 2.80 13.50
C ILE A 325 5.42 3.88 14.04
N GLN A 326 5.79 4.44 15.19
CA GLN A 326 5.00 5.42 15.94
C GLN A 326 5.48 6.86 15.73
N ASP A 327 6.79 7.05 15.53
CA ASP A 327 7.43 8.36 15.40
C ASP A 327 8.75 8.20 14.63
N LEU A 328 9.10 9.20 13.84
CA LEU A 328 10.35 9.28 13.09
C LEU A 328 11.01 10.65 13.26
N ALA A 329 12.30 10.66 13.57
CA ALA A 329 13.12 11.88 13.58
C ALA A 329 14.42 11.69 12.79
N LEU A 330 14.88 12.72 12.07
CA LEU A 330 16.10 12.68 11.27
C LEU A 330 17.14 13.69 11.82
N TYR A 331 18.28 13.19 12.29
CA TYR A 331 19.40 14.05 12.72
C TYR A 331 20.71 13.62 12.07
N GLY A 332 21.20 14.47 11.16
CA GLY A 332 22.41 14.19 10.39
C GLY A 332 22.21 12.95 9.51
N GLU A 333 23.12 11.98 9.60
CA GLU A 333 23.09 10.74 8.82
C GLU A 333 22.31 9.60 9.51
N PHE A 334 21.43 9.92 10.46
CA PHE A 334 20.68 8.93 11.23
C PHE A 334 19.20 9.25 11.34
N LEU A 335 18.40 8.19 11.20
CA LEU A 335 17.00 8.13 11.59
C LEU A 335 16.90 7.64 13.04
N TYR A 336 15.93 8.16 13.78
CA TYR A 336 15.54 7.71 15.10
C TYR A 336 14.10 7.25 15.00
N VAL A 337 13.90 5.95 15.11
CA VAL A 337 12.66 5.25 14.78
C VAL A 337 12.04 4.73 16.07
N SER A 338 10.90 5.30 16.47
CA SER A 338 10.14 4.84 17.64
C SER A 338 9.17 3.75 17.21
N HIS A 339 9.28 2.56 17.80
CA HIS A 339 8.45 1.42 17.44
C HIS A 339 8.39 0.37 18.56
N GLN A 340 7.59 -0.68 18.37
CA GLN A 340 7.68 -1.89 19.18
C GLN A 340 8.64 -2.90 18.55
N ASN A 341 9.62 -3.39 19.33
CA ASN A 341 10.53 -4.45 18.89
C ASN A 341 9.82 -5.83 18.84
N GLU A 342 10.54 -6.87 18.39
CA GLU A 342 9.98 -8.25 18.30
C GLU A 342 9.47 -8.82 19.64
N ALA A 343 9.95 -8.31 20.77
CA ALA A 343 9.50 -8.69 22.11
C ALA A 343 8.26 -7.90 22.58
N GLY A 344 7.76 -6.96 21.77
CA GLY A 344 6.65 -6.07 22.11
C GLY A 344 7.04 -4.92 23.03
N GLN A 345 8.33 -4.61 23.15
CA GLN A 345 8.82 -3.49 23.97
C GLN A 345 8.93 -2.24 23.11
N SER A 346 8.41 -1.12 23.61
CA SER A 346 8.61 0.19 22.97
C SER A 346 10.06 0.63 23.09
N VAL A 347 10.68 0.93 21.96
CA VAL A 347 12.07 1.38 21.87
C VAL A 347 12.20 2.47 20.82
N VAL A 348 13.24 3.30 20.96
CA VAL A 348 13.76 4.12 19.86
C VAL A 348 15.04 3.48 19.34
N GLU A 349 15.00 3.10 18.08
CA GLU A 349 16.14 2.55 17.35
C GLU A 349 16.77 3.64 16.48
N ARG A 350 18.08 3.83 16.62
CA ARG A 350 18.86 4.65 15.68
C ARG A 350 19.23 3.79 14.48
N MET A 351 19.01 4.31 13.28
CA MET A 351 19.23 3.61 12.01
C MET A 351 20.03 4.49 11.04
N THR A 352 20.98 3.92 10.30
CA THR A 352 21.66 4.63 9.20
C THR A 352 20.71 4.88 8.02
N LEU A 353 20.94 5.93 7.24
CA LEU A 353 20.08 6.29 6.08
C LEU A 353 19.96 5.19 5.00
N ASP A 354 20.89 4.24 4.96
CA ASP A 354 20.83 3.06 4.09
C ASP A 354 20.10 1.85 4.71
N GLY A 355 19.76 1.93 6.00
CA GLY A 355 19.10 0.87 6.78
C GLY A 355 20.02 -0.30 7.15
N GLN A 356 21.33 -0.21 6.92
CA GLN A 356 22.24 -1.35 7.13
C GLN A 356 22.70 -1.53 8.57
N TYR A 357 22.69 -0.46 9.36
CA TYR A 357 23.09 -0.49 10.75
C TYR A 357 22.00 0.09 11.64
N THR A 358 21.72 -0.60 12.73
CA THR A 358 20.79 -0.15 13.75
C THR A 358 21.27 -0.46 15.16
N ASP A 359 20.90 0.39 16.12
CA ASP A 359 21.08 0.17 17.55
C ASP A 359 20.00 0.86 18.39
N VAL A 360 19.58 0.22 19.49
CA VAL A 360 18.61 0.79 20.41
C VAL A 360 19.26 1.91 21.23
N VAL A 361 18.69 3.11 21.17
CA VAL A 361 19.18 4.29 21.91
C VAL A 361 18.28 4.66 23.09
N LEU A 362 17.00 4.24 23.08
CA LEU A 362 16.07 4.43 24.20
C LEU A 362 15.15 3.20 24.34
N GLU A 363 14.95 2.74 25.58
CA GLU A 363 13.97 1.69 25.92
C GLU A 363 12.66 2.32 26.43
N ALA A 364 12.05 3.17 25.60
CA ALA A 364 10.79 3.84 25.89
C ALA A 364 10.00 4.09 24.60
N SER A 365 8.67 4.23 24.73
CA SER A 365 7.87 4.87 23.68
C SER A 365 8.19 6.36 23.70
N ALA A 366 8.62 6.88 22.56
CA ALA A 366 8.94 8.29 22.38
C ALA A 366 8.19 8.82 21.16
N ARG A 367 7.46 9.92 21.35
CA ARG A 367 6.83 10.71 20.30
C ARG A 367 7.48 12.08 20.27
N ALA A 368 7.49 12.69 19.09
CA ALA A 368 8.03 14.02 18.85
C ALA A 368 9.46 14.13 19.39
N LEU A 369 10.32 13.16 19.09
CA LEU A 369 11.69 13.14 19.63
C LEU A 369 12.51 14.32 19.09
N VAL A 370 13.11 15.09 20.00
CA VAL A 370 14.01 16.19 19.69
C VAL A 370 15.40 15.93 20.27
N LYS A 371 16.41 15.83 19.40
CA LYS A 371 17.82 15.66 19.79
C LYS A 371 18.51 17.02 19.89
N ARG A 372 19.14 17.28 21.03
CA ARG A 372 19.96 18.48 21.27
C ARG A 372 21.28 18.06 21.90
N GLU A 373 22.38 18.26 21.18
CA GLU A 373 23.72 17.85 21.64
C GLU A 373 23.73 16.36 22.06
N ASP A 374 23.95 16.09 23.34
CA ASP A 374 23.98 14.76 23.95
C ASP A 374 22.67 14.42 24.71
N GLU A 375 21.58 15.13 24.44
CA GLU A 375 20.28 14.94 25.08
C GLU A 375 19.16 14.67 24.08
N TYR A 376 18.17 13.89 24.52
CA TYR A 376 16.89 13.70 23.87
C TYR A 376 15.78 14.27 24.72
N TYR A 377 14.92 15.08 24.12
CA TYR A 377 13.62 15.48 24.65
C TYR A 377 12.56 14.69 23.88
N TYR A 378 11.54 14.19 24.55
CA TYR A 378 10.47 13.45 23.89
C TYR A 378 9.22 13.36 24.75
N VAL A 379 8.07 13.24 24.10
CA VAL A 379 6.81 12.90 24.76
C VAL A 379 6.77 11.40 24.94
N GLY A 380 6.68 10.95 26.20
CA GLY A 380 6.75 9.54 26.55
C GLY A 380 5.52 9.06 27.32
N GLU A 381 5.76 8.34 28.41
CA GLU A 381 4.70 7.73 29.22
C GLU A 381 3.68 8.77 29.73
N ASN A 382 2.40 8.48 29.49
CA ASN A 382 1.24 9.33 29.81
C ASN A 382 1.28 10.71 29.12
N ASP A 383 1.81 10.78 27.90
CA ASP A 383 1.96 12.00 27.11
C ASP A 383 2.77 13.10 27.82
N ARG A 384 3.63 12.76 28.78
CA ARG A 384 4.46 13.75 29.49
C ARG A 384 5.80 13.97 28.78
N LEU A 385 6.42 15.13 29.02
CA LEU A 385 7.72 15.44 28.42
C LEU A 385 8.87 14.95 29.31
N TYR A 386 9.76 14.16 28.72
CA TYR A 386 10.96 13.64 29.36
C TYR A 386 12.21 14.12 28.65
N ARG A 387 13.32 14.08 29.40
CA ARG A 387 14.67 14.23 28.92
C ARG A 387 15.48 12.97 29.21
N ASN A 388 16.32 12.52 28.28
CA ASN A 388 17.32 11.49 28.56
C ASN A 388 18.66 11.82 27.92
N GLN A 389 19.74 11.36 28.55
CA GLN A 389 21.10 11.49 28.01
C GLN A 389 21.33 10.44 26.91
N LEU A 390 22.02 10.83 25.85
CA LEU A 390 22.41 9.99 24.73
C LEU A 390 23.24 8.79 25.22
N ASN A 391 22.88 7.58 24.79
CA ASN A 391 23.55 6.33 25.17
C ASN A 391 23.61 6.04 26.68
N SER A 392 22.73 6.65 27.47
CA SER A 392 22.70 6.44 28.91
C SER A 392 21.63 5.41 29.29
N SER A 393 22.00 4.47 30.15
CA SER A 393 21.05 3.56 30.82
C SER A 393 20.35 4.24 32.01
N THR A 394 20.45 5.56 32.14
CA THR A 394 19.77 6.32 33.19
C THR A 394 18.27 6.33 32.95
N HIS A 395 17.51 6.41 34.04
CA HIS A 395 16.08 6.63 33.93
C HIS A 395 15.83 8.00 33.30
N PRO A 396 14.83 8.14 32.40
CA PRO A 396 14.42 9.43 31.86
C PRO A 396 14.04 10.39 32.98
N GLU A 397 14.46 11.63 32.84
CA GLU A 397 14.09 12.73 33.73
C GLU A 397 12.78 13.35 33.26
N LEU A 398 11.81 13.46 34.16
CA LEU A 398 10.54 14.11 33.87
C LEU A 398 10.73 15.63 33.89
N ILE A 399 10.41 16.29 32.77
CA ILE A 399 10.55 17.75 32.62
C ILE A 399 9.21 18.44 32.84
N ILE A 400 8.13 17.91 32.24
CA ILE A 400 6.78 18.46 32.34
C ILE A 400 5.83 17.37 32.83
N ASP A 401 5.30 17.52 34.06
CA ASP A 401 4.35 16.57 34.69
C ASP A 401 2.88 16.89 34.35
N GLU A 402 2.62 17.21 33.09
CA GLU A 402 1.29 17.33 32.49
C GLU A 402 1.32 16.75 31.07
N ARG A 403 0.15 16.40 30.53
CA ARG A 403 0.05 15.81 29.18
C ARG A 403 0.35 16.89 28.13
N VAL A 404 1.41 16.72 27.36
CA VAL A 404 1.91 17.66 26.34
C VAL A 404 1.43 17.24 24.96
N ALA A 405 0.64 18.10 24.31
CA ALA A 405 0.21 17.91 22.92
C ALA A 405 1.34 18.28 21.96
N TYR A 406 1.87 19.49 22.13
CA TYR A 406 2.89 20.12 21.29
C TYR A 406 4.04 20.65 22.13
N TYR A 407 5.25 20.57 21.60
CA TYR A 407 6.37 21.30 22.17
C TYR A 407 7.44 21.60 21.12
N THR A 408 8.24 22.62 21.39
CA THR A 408 9.41 22.96 20.60
C THR A 408 10.48 23.59 21.50
N ILE A 409 11.72 23.57 21.03
CA ILE A 409 12.84 24.23 21.70
C ILE A 409 13.34 25.34 20.78
N HIS A 410 13.26 26.58 21.26
CA HIS A 410 13.67 27.77 20.52
C HIS A 410 14.50 28.68 21.43
N GLU A 411 15.64 29.17 20.94
CA GLU A 411 16.56 30.06 21.68
C GLU A 411 16.89 29.59 23.11
N ASN A 412 17.13 28.28 23.27
CA ASN A 412 17.47 27.65 24.55
C ASN A 412 16.35 27.72 25.62
N GLN A 413 15.10 27.86 25.19
CA GLN A 413 13.91 27.79 26.02
C GLN A 413 12.97 26.69 25.50
N LEU A 414 12.24 26.08 26.41
CA LEU A 414 11.21 25.10 26.10
C LEU A 414 9.86 25.81 25.99
N TYR A 415 9.17 25.58 24.86
CA TYR A 415 7.81 26.03 24.65
C TYR A 415 6.92 24.82 24.49
N TYR A 416 5.79 24.79 25.18
CA TYR A 416 4.90 23.64 25.13
C TYR A 416 3.44 24.05 25.27
N SER A 417 2.56 23.16 24.80
CA SER A 417 1.12 23.28 24.92
C SER A 417 0.55 21.98 25.48
N PRO A 418 -0.12 22.00 26.65
CA PRO A 418 -0.76 20.82 27.20
C PRO A 418 -2.03 20.46 26.44
N TYR A 419 -2.48 19.21 26.47
CA TYR A 419 -3.75 18.81 25.84
C TYR A 419 -4.94 19.58 26.43
N GLN A 420 -5.85 20.04 25.56
CA GLN A 420 -7.10 20.69 25.99
C GLN A 420 -8.06 19.73 26.67
N ALA A 421 -8.23 18.53 26.12
CA ALA A 421 -9.23 17.55 26.55
C ALA A 421 -8.62 16.13 26.62
N GLU A 422 -9.34 15.21 27.26
CA GLU A 422 -8.89 13.81 27.36
C GLU A 422 -8.75 13.14 25.99
N MET A 423 -9.58 13.53 25.01
CA MET A 423 -9.57 13.08 23.62
C MET A 423 -9.40 14.26 22.67
N GLY A 424 -8.57 14.09 21.63
CA GLY A 424 -8.26 15.13 20.65
C GLY A 424 -6.75 15.36 20.53
N HIS A 425 -6.35 16.16 19.53
CA HIS A 425 -4.95 16.55 19.30
C HIS A 425 -4.70 18.02 19.64
N GLU A 426 -5.72 18.78 20.04
CA GLU A 426 -5.62 20.21 20.31
C GLU A 426 -4.89 20.48 21.63
N GLY A 427 -4.00 21.48 21.59
CA GLY A 427 -3.32 22.02 22.76
C GLY A 427 -4.09 23.20 23.36
N LYS A 428 -3.91 23.47 24.66
CA LYS A 428 -4.52 24.61 25.34
C LYS A 428 -3.47 25.53 25.95
N GLY A 429 -3.35 26.70 25.36
CA GLY A 429 -2.39 27.73 25.73
C GLY A 429 -0.97 27.39 25.28
N ILE A 430 -0.08 28.37 25.40
CA ILE A 430 1.35 28.22 25.13
C ILE A 430 2.10 28.63 26.38
N TYR A 431 2.99 27.77 26.84
CA TYR A 431 3.77 27.95 28.05
C TYR A 431 5.25 27.92 27.71
N GLN A 432 6.03 28.75 28.41
CA GLN A 432 7.47 28.87 28.27
C GLN A 432 8.14 28.55 29.60
N THR A 433 9.15 27.70 29.58
CA THR A 433 10.01 27.42 30.73
C THR A 433 11.44 27.13 30.28
N ASP A 434 12.35 27.03 31.25
CA ASP A 434 13.73 26.63 31.00
C ASP A 434 13.80 25.14 30.60
N LEU A 435 14.94 24.72 30.05
CA LEU A 435 15.10 23.34 29.56
C LEU A 435 15.02 22.27 30.66
N SER A 436 15.17 22.64 31.94
CA SER A 436 14.98 21.71 33.05
C SER A 436 13.53 21.57 33.51
N GLY A 437 12.64 22.50 33.11
CA GLY A 437 11.27 22.57 33.60
C GLY A 437 11.16 22.93 35.09
N ALA A 438 12.26 23.32 35.73
CA ALA A 438 12.28 23.65 37.16
C ALA A 438 11.73 25.04 37.44
N GLU A 439 11.87 25.98 36.49
CA GLU A 439 11.31 27.31 36.62
C GLU A 439 9.78 27.28 36.37
N PRO A 440 8.99 28.06 37.12
CA PRO A 440 7.56 28.17 36.87
C PRO A 440 7.29 28.60 35.43
N ALA A 441 6.48 27.82 34.72
CA ALA A 441 6.17 28.12 33.33
C ALA A 441 5.42 29.45 33.19
N ARG A 442 5.95 30.35 32.36
CA ARG A 442 5.29 31.59 31.95
C ARG A 442 4.28 31.26 30.86
N LYS A 443 3.00 31.57 31.10
CA LYS A 443 1.98 31.48 30.05
C LYS A 443 2.14 32.65 29.07
N LEU A 444 2.19 32.32 27.78
CA LEU A 444 2.30 33.27 26.67
C LEU A 444 0.97 33.44 25.92
N SER A 445 0.17 32.38 25.77
CA SER A 445 -1.15 32.43 25.15
C SER A 445 -2.17 31.55 25.89
N GLU A 446 -3.46 31.92 25.79
CA GLU A 446 -4.61 31.14 26.27
C GLU A 446 -5.38 30.45 25.12
N ASP A 447 -4.90 30.59 23.88
CA ASP A 447 -5.57 30.05 22.70
C ASP A 447 -5.59 28.52 22.73
N THR A 448 -6.63 27.94 22.14
CA THR A 448 -6.55 26.54 21.71
C THR A 448 -5.71 26.50 20.44
N ILE A 449 -4.78 25.54 20.33
CA ILE A 449 -3.84 25.49 19.22
C ILE A 449 -3.78 24.15 18.50
N GLU A 450 -3.48 24.20 17.21
CA GLU A 450 -3.16 23.07 16.34
C GLU A 450 -1.72 23.22 15.80
N GLY A 451 -0.77 22.73 16.59
CA GLY A 451 0.65 22.77 16.26
C GLY A 451 1.34 24.07 16.68
N LEU A 452 2.65 23.94 16.85
CA LEU A 452 3.56 24.98 17.34
C LEU A 452 4.86 24.90 16.54
N PHE A 453 5.07 25.88 15.66
CA PHE A 453 6.11 25.85 14.64
C PHE A 453 7.18 26.87 14.95
N LYS A 454 8.41 26.48 14.69
CA LYS A 454 9.60 27.29 14.84
C LYS A 454 10.04 27.82 13.49
N ILE A 455 10.24 29.12 13.43
CA ILE A 455 11.03 29.80 12.40
C ILE A 455 12.18 30.55 13.09
N LYS A 456 13.05 31.18 12.31
CA LYS A 456 14.29 31.79 12.81
C LYS A 456 14.02 32.97 13.72
N SER A 457 12.97 33.75 13.44
CA SER A 457 12.68 35.02 14.11
C SER A 457 11.54 34.96 15.13
N ALA A 458 10.75 33.88 15.15
CA ALA A 458 9.54 33.78 15.96
C ALA A 458 9.05 32.33 16.10
N LEU A 459 8.00 32.15 16.90
CA LEU A 459 7.16 30.96 16.87
C LEU A 459 5.86 31.28 16.13
N LEU A 460 5.39 30.32 15.33
CA LEU A 460 4.06 30.35 14.73
C LEU A 460 3.18 29.30 15.40
N TYR A 461 1.89 29.56 15.46
CA TYR A 461 0.92 28.55 15.87
C TYR A 461 -0.42 28.80 15.20
N ASN A 462 -1.20 27.74 15.03
CA ASN A 462 -2.56 27.85 14.53
C ASN A 462 -3.52 27.96 15.70
N ALA A 463 -4.14 29.12 15.88
CA ALA A 463 -5.16 29.35 16.90
C ALA A 463 -6.53 28.88 16.41
N VAL A 464 -7.14 27.94 17.13
CA VAL A 464 -8.46 27.39 16.83
C VAL A 464 -9.53 28.12 17.60
N ASN A 465 -10.56 28.59 16.90
CA ASN A 465 -11.77 29.10 17.51
C ASN A 465 -12.63 27.94 18.01
N GLU A 466 -12.74 27.77 19.32
CA GLU A 466 -13.51 26.67 19.94
C GLU A 466 -15.00 26.60 19.54
N GLN A 467 -15.58 27.69 19.02
CA GLN A 467 -16.99 27.74 18.60
C GLN A 467 -17.17 27.43 17.11
N SER A 468 -16.33 27.99 16.24
CA SER A 468 -16.44 27.79 14.78
C SER A 468 -15.60 26.64 14.25
N GLY A 469 -14.55 26.24 14.97
CA GLY A 469 -13.52 25.30 14.50
C GLY A 469 -12.57 25.92 13.46
N GLU A 470 -12.68 27.23 13.20
CA GLU A 470 -11.80 27.93 12.26
C GLU A 470 -10.42 28.15 12.89
N SER A 471 -9.38 27.98 12.08
CA SER A 471 -7.99 27.97 12.52
C SER A 471 -7.22 29.13 11.87
N THR A 472 -6.66 30.04 12.67
CA THR A 472 -5.93 31.22 12.17
C THR A 472 -4.47 31.17 12.56
N VAL A 473 -3.58 31.54 11.65
CA VAL A 473 -2.14 31.54 11.93
C VAL A 473 -1.75 32.77 12.72
N GLN A 474 -1.05 32.54 13.83
CA GLN A 474 -0.56 33.56 14.75
C GLN A 474 0.96 33.55 14.77
N GLN A 475 1.57 34.73 14.74
CA GLN A 475 2.97 34.94 15.05
C GLN A 475 3.11 35.33 16.52
N LEU A 476 3.79 34.50 17.31
CA LEU A 476 4.07 34.73 18.72
C LEU A 476 5.45 35.39 18.88
N ASP A 477 5.46 36.57 19.50
CA ASP A 477 6.68 37.20 20.00
C ASP A 477 7.09 36.54 21.31
N THR A 478 8.25 35.87 21.32
CA THR A 478 8.72 35.06 22.45
C THR A 478 9.22 35.89 23.64
N GLU A 479 9.52 37.18 23.45
CA GLU A 479 9.95 38.08 24.52
C GLU A 479 8.73 38.66 25.26
N THR A 480 7.79 39.21 24.49
CA THR A 480 6.62 39.94 25.01
C THR A 480 5.45 39.00 25.33
N GLY A 481 5.31 37.89 24.60
CA GLY A 481 4.14 37.02 24.63
C GLY A 481 2.95 37.58 23.84
N GLU A 482 3.13 38.66 23.06
CA GLU A 482 2.09 39.17 22.19
C GLU A 482 1.99 38.32 20.91
N SER A 483 0.75 38.06 20.48
CA SER A 483 0.47 37.36 19.22
C SER A 483 -0.13 38.30 18.19
N LYS A 484 0.26 38.12 16.93
CA LYS A 484 -0.27 38.84 15.77
C LYS A 484 -0.79 37.86 14.72
N THR A 485 -2.05 38.02 14.32
CA THR A 485 -2.63 37.26 13.18
C THR A 485 -1.95 37.64 11.86
N LEU A 486 -1.66 36.65 11.02
CA LEU A 486 -0.95 36.79 9.74
C LEU A 486 -1.83 36.89 8.48
#